data_AF-A0A015JI44-F1
#
_entry.id   AF-A0A015JI44-F1
#
_cell.length_a   1.000
_cell.length_b   1.000
_cell.length_c   1.000
_cell.angle_alpha   90.00
_cell.angle_beta   90.00
_cell.angle_gamma   90.00
#
_symmetry.space_group_name_H-M   'P 1'
#
loop_
_entity.id
_entity.type
_entity.pdbx_description
1 polymer ?
#
loop_
_entity_poly.entity_id
_entity_poly.type
_entity_poly.pdbx_seq_one_letter_code
_entity_poly.pdbx_strand_id
1 'polypeptide(L)' 'MAISLFVDIDSNFKTKILAQALIKYETLADYKWILQCTLEATSNLSPVVLFTDGDLAMLGAVQMTYPQT' A
#
# COMPACT_ATOMS: atom_id res chain seq x y z
N MET A 1 15.97 8.13 -2.52
CA MET A 1 15.75 6.68 -2.46
C MET A 1 15.25 6.39 -1.06
N ALA A 2 14.02 5.94 -0.97
CA ALA A 2 13.28 5.77 0.26
C ALA A 2 12.82 4.32 0.38
N ILE A 3 12.67 3.86 1.61
CA ILE A 3 12.10 2.55 1.93
C ILE A 3 10.64 2.81 2.32
N SER A 4 9.72 2.27 1.54
CA SER A 4 8.30 2.24 1.88
C SER A 4 7.99 0.90 2.53
N LEU A 5 7.37 0.95 3.71
CA LEU A 5 6.97 -0.22 4.49
C LEU A 5 5.45 -0.25 4.62
N PHE A 6 4.84 -1.37 4.24
CA PHE A 6 3.41 -1.60 4.36
C PHE A 6 3.16 -2.65 5.43
N VAL A 7 2.36 -2.28 6.43
CA VAL A 7 2.08 -3.11 7.59
C VAL A 7 0.57 -3.30 7.69
N ASP A 8 0.16 -4.54 7.93
CA ASP A 8 -1.24 -4.93 8.07
C ASP A 8 -1.51 -5.55 9.45
N ILE A 9 -2.78 -5.60 9.85
CA ILE A 9 -3.27 -6.33 11.02
C ILE A 9 -4.12 -7.49 10.51
N ASP A 10 -3.64 -8.71 10.73
CA ASP A 10 -4.38 -9.89 10.27
C ASP A 10 -5.65 -10.17 11.09
N SER A 11 -6.43 -11.17 10.66
CA SER A 11 -7.67 -11.59 11.32
C SER A 11 -7.49 -12.12 12.76
N ASN A 12 -6.25 -12.32 13.21
CA ASN A 12 -5.92 -12.70 14.58
C ASN A 12 -5.31 -11.53 15.37
N PHE A 13 -5.49 -10.29 14.91
CA PHE A 13 -4.95 -9.07 15.50
C PHE A 13 -3.42 -9.04 15.59
N LYS A 14 -2.72 -9.75 14.69
CA LYS A 14 -1.26 -9.72 14.63
C LYS A 14 -0.79 -8.75 13.57
N THR A 15 0.13 -7.87 13.97
CA THR A 15 0.86 -6.99 13.05
C THR A 15 1.79 -7.80 12.16
N LYS A 16 1.71 -7.58 10.85
CA LYS A 16 2.55 -8.25 9.84
C LYS A 16 3.06 -7.25 8.81
N ILE A 17 4.29 -7.44 8.34
CA ILE A 17 4.80 -6.72 7.18
C ILE A 17 4.18 -7.35 5.94
N LEU A 18 3.41 -6.55 5.19
CA LEU A 18 2.73 -6.98 3.97
C LEU A 18 3.63 -6.82 2.74
N ALA A 19 4.33 -5.69 2.66
CA ALA A 19 5.28 -5.40 1.60
C ALA A 19 6.36 -4.43 2.06
N GLN A 20 7.50 -4.49 1.37
CA GLN A 20 8.58 -3.53 1.47
C GLN A 20 9.08 -3.22 0.07
N ALA A 21 9.25 -1.93 -0.23
CA ALA A 21 9.76 -1.47 -1.52
C ALA A 21 10.83 -0.41 -1.34
N LEU A 22 11.89 -0.49 -2.16
CA LEU A 22 12.91 0.54 -2.27
C LEU A 22 12.65 1.35 -3.53
N ILE A 23 12.18 2.58 -3.37
CA ILE A 23 11.79 3.44 -4.48
C ILE A 23 12.61 4.73 -4.52
N LYS A 24 12.84 5.25 -5.72
CA LYS A 24 13.72 6.42 -5.91
C LYS A 24 12.99 7.74 -5.85
N TYR A 25 11.80 7.81 -6.44
CA TYR A 25 11.13 9.07 -6.78
C TYR A 25 9.75 9.27 -6.13
N GLU A 26 9.19 8.25 -5.46
CA GLU A 26 7.94 8.37 -4.70
C GLU A 26 6.78 8.93 -5.55
N THR A 27 6.71 8.50 -6.81
CA THR A 27 5.69 8.96 -7.75
C THR A 27 4.40 8.16 -7.64
N LEU A 28 3.33 8.68 -8.24
CA LEU A 28 2.05 7.98 -8.36
C LEU A 28 2.22 6.59 -8.97
N ALA A 29 3.07 6.47 -10.00
CA ALA A 29 3.33 5.20 -10.67
C ALA A 29 4.08 4.21 -9.77
N ASP A 30 5.06 4.70 -9.00
CA ASP A 30 5.81 3.88 -8.04
C ASP A 30 4.85 3.32 -6.97
N TYR A 31 4.04 4.17 -6.36
CA TYR A 31 3.11 3.75 -5.32
C TYR A 31 2.00 2.85 -5.88
N LYS A 32 1.43 3.16 -7.04
CA LYS A 32 0.43 2.30 -7.68
C LYS A 32 0.99 0.90 -7.93
N TRP A 33 2.22 0.80 -8.41
CA TRP A 33 2.87 -0.49 -8.63
C TRP A 33 3.01 -1.27 -7.31
N ILE A 34 3.47 -0.64 -6.22
CA ILE A 34 3.59 -1.32 -4.92
C ILE A 34 2.22 -1.78 -4.41
N LEU A 35 1.20 -0.91 -4.50
CA LEU A 35 -0.15 -1.24 -4.04
C LEU A 35 -0.79 -2.37 -4.86
N GLN A 36 -0.50 -2.45 -6.15
CA GLN A 36 -0.91 -3.58 -6.99
C GLN A 36 -0.24 -4.87 -6.53
N CYS A 37 1.05 -4.85 -6.22
CA CYS A 37 1.73 -6.02 -5.67
C CYS A 37 1.12 -6.49 -4.35
N THR A 38 0.74 -5.58 -3.45
CA THR A 38 0.06 -5.96 -2.20
C THR A 38 -1.33 -6.54 -2.47
N LEU A 39 -2.08 -6.00 -3.43
CA LEU A 39 -3.39 -6.52 -3.82
C LEU A 39 -3.29 -7.95 -4.37
N GLU A 40 -2.32 -8.22 -5.24
CA GLU A 40 -2.05 -9.57 -5.75
C GLU A 40 -1.66 -10.52 -4.62
N ALA A 41 -0.82 -10.08 -3.69
CA ALA A 41 -0.38 -10.88 -2.55
C ALA A 41 -1.52 -11.20 -1.55
N THR A 42 -2.54 -10.34 -1.47
CA THR A 42 -3.71 -10.52 -0.59
C THR A 42 -4.91 -11.16 -1.31
N SER A 43 -4.71 -11.81 -2.46
CA SER A 43 -5.81 -12.40 -3.25
C SER A 43 -6.90 -11.39 -3.64
N ASN A 44 -6.47 -10.19 -4.02
CA ASN A 44 -7.29 -9.05 -4.41
C ASN A 44 -8.22 -8.51 -3.30
N LEU A 45 -7.85 -8.72 -2.04
CA LEU A 45 -8.55 -8.10 -0.91
C LEU A 45 -8.06 -6.66 -0.72
N SER A 46 -8.99 -5.72 -0.74
CA SER A 46 -8.73 -4.31 -0.40
C SER A 46 -8.77 -4.13 1.12
N PRO A 47 -7.90 -3.28 1.68
CA PRO A 47 -7.93 -2.97 3.11
C PRO A 47 -9.21 -2.20 3.47
N VAL A 48 -9.73 -2.44 4.68
CA VAL A 48 -10.91 -1.71 5.18
C VAL A 48 -10.53 -0.30 5.64
N VAL A 49 -9.33 -0.15 6.20
CA VAL A 49 -8.78 1.13 6.67
C VAL A 49 -7.31 1.17 6.28
N LEU A 50 -6.87 2.31 5.76
CA LEU A 50 -5.47 2.56 5.41
C LEU A 50 -5.01 3.86 6.06
N PHE A 51 -3.85 3.82 6.73
CA PHE A 51 -3.19 5.00 7.28
C PHE A 51 -1.93 5.30 6.46
N THR A 52 -1.79 6.56 6.06
CA THR A 52 -0.59 7.06 5.36
C THR A 52 -0.16 8.39 5.97
N ASP A 53 1.04 8.85 5.63
CA ASP A 53 1.58 10.15 6.03
C ASP A 53 0.98 11.35 5.27
N GLY A 54 0.00 11.10 4.39
CA GLY A 54 -0.71 12.13 3.63
C GLY A 54 -0.05 12.55 2.32
N ASP A 55 0.94 11.81 1.82
CA ASP A 55 1.51 12.04 0.50
C ASP A 55 0.43 12.01 -0.61
N LEU A 56 0.40 13.03 -1.48
CA LEU A 56 -0.61 13.18 -2.52
C LEU A 56 -0.51 12.11 -3.62
N ALA A 57 0.70 11.65 -3.95
CA ALA A 57 0.91 10.57 -4.91
C ALA A 57 0.45 9.23 -4.32
N MET A 58 0.69 8.98 -3.03
CA MET A 58 0.14 7.83 -2.32
C MET A 58 -1.39 7.86 -2.31
N LEU A 59 -2.00 9.00 -1.96
CA LEU A 59 -3.46 9.17 -1.96
C LEU A 59 -4.06 8.88 -3.35
N GLY A 60 -3.45 9.40 -4.42
CA GLY A 60 -3.87 9.10 -5.79
C GLY A 60 -3.73 7.61 -6.14
N ALA A 61 -2.64 6.97 -5.70
CA ALA A 61 -2.41 5.55 -5.96
C ALA A 61 -3.44 4.65 -5.24
N VAL A 62 -3.78 4.99 -3.99
CA VAL A 62 -4.81 4.33 -3.19
C VAL A 62 -6.17 4.43 -3.90
N GLN A 63 -6.59 5.62 -4.33
CA GLN A 63 -7.86 5.80 -5.04
C GLN A 63 -7.94 4.97 -6.34
N MET A 64 -6.80 4.78 -7.03
CA MET A 64 -6.75 3.99 -8.26
C MET A 64 -6.69 2.48 -8.04
N THR A 65 -6.16 2.02 -6.90
CA THR A 65 -5.87 0.60 -6.65
C THR A 65 -6.85 -0.02 -5.66
N TYR A 66 -7.31 0.75 -4.68
CA TYR A 66 -8.28 0.39 -3.67
C TYR A 66 -9.48 1.36 -3.70
N PRO A 67 -10.33 1.33 -4.73
CA PRO A 67 -11.43 2.29 -4.89
C PRO A 67 -12.51 2.21 -3.80
N GLN A 68 -12.43 1.23 -2.91
CA GLN A 68 -13.37 1.00 -1.79
C GLN A 68 -12.76 1.33 -0.42
N THR A 69 -11.51 1.77 -0.37
CA THR A 69 -10.75 2.12 0.84
C THR A 69 -10.75 3.62 1.07
#